data_AF-A0A924GTN8-F1
#
_entry.id   AF-A0A924GTN8-F1
#
_cell.length_a   1.000
_cell.length_b   1.000
_cell.length_c   1.000
_cell.angle_alpha   90.00
_cell.angle_beta   90.00
_cell.angle_gamma   90.00
#
_symmetry.space_group_name_H-M   'P 1'
#
loop_
_entity.id
_entity.type
_entity.pdbx_description
1 polymer ?
#
loop_
_entity_poly.entity_id
_entity_poly.type
_entity_poly.pdbx_seq_one_letter_code
_entity_poly.pdbx_strand_id
1 'polypeptide(L)'
;MNLSDPPVSQQAGMRHVPMERRGGDGDQAGQDWVAEEVPVALEYNGISHAVMLASPVDLEDFALGFSLTENIVESMADVRGMDVVHGPQGITVQIEIASSRFVGLKERRRNLAGRTGCGLCGTESLPEAVRQPELLSSQATFDAAAVSHALQSLRHRQP
;
A
#
# COMPACT_ATOMS: atom_id res chain seq x y z
N MET A 1 -25.55 7.63 11.11
CA MET A 1 -24.24 7.18 11.65
C MET A 1 -24.50 6.87 13.12
N ASN A 2 -24.60 5.59 13.48
CA ASN A 2 -25.00 5.20 14.83
C ASN A 2 -23.80 5.35 15.77
N LEU A 3 -24.01 6.04 16.90
CA LEU A 3 -23.05 6.28 17.99
C LEU A 3 -22.77 5.01 18.83
N SER A 4 -22.95 3.82 18.25
CA SER A 4 -22.89 2.53 18.94
C SER A 4 -21.72 1.66 18.47
N ASP A 5 -20.84 2.20 17.61
CA ASP A 5 -19.62 1.51 17.25
C ASP A 5 -18.74 1.39 18.51
N PRO A 6 -18.17 0.20 18.78
CA PRO A 6 -17.29 0.01 19.92
C PRO A 6 -16.15 1.02 19.87
N PRO A 7 -15.65 1.50 21.03
CA PRO A 7 -14.56 2.46 21.05
C PRO A 7 -13.36 1.85 20.31
N VAL A 8 -12.93 2.54 19.25
CA VAL A 8 -11.67 2.31 18.53
C VAL A 8 -10.56 2.37 19.58
N SER A 9 -10.11 1.20 20.03
CA SER A 9 -8.95 1.09 20.92
C SER A 9 -7.71 1.50 20.14
N GLN A 10 -6.67 2.07 20.78
CA GLN A 10 -5.40 2.43 20.12
C GLN A 10 -4.96 1.34 19.11
N GLN A 11 -5.21 1.61 17.83
CA GLN A 11 -4.93 0.72 16.71
C GLN A 11 -3.83 1.38 15.87
N ALA A 12 -2.88 0.57 15.42
CA ALA A 12 -1.79 1.05 14.59
C ALA A 12 -2.36 1.70 13.32
N GLY A 13 -1.85 2.88 12.94
CA GLY A 13 -2.32 3.63 11.78
C GLY A 13 -3.54 4.52 12.04
N MET A 14 -3.89 4.83 13.29
CA MET A 14 -4.92 5.79 13.66
C MET A 14 -4.44 6.76 14.72
N ARG A 15 -4.90 8.01 14.65
CA ARG A 15 -4.58 9.06 15.62
C ARG A 15 -5.83 9.76 16.12
N HIS A 16 -5.89 10.01 17.43
CA HIS A 16 -6.96 10.79 18.03
C HIS A 16 -6.66 12.28 17.90
N VAL A 17 -7.56 13.04 17.31
CA VAL A 17 -7.38 14.47 17.03
C VAL A 17 -8.55 15.31 17.55
N PRO A 18 -8.29 16.55 17.97
CA PRO A 18 -9.38 17.48 18.26
C PRO A 18 -10.14 17.81 16.98
N MET A 19 -11.47 17.89 17.08
CA MET A 19 -12.33 18.28 15.96
C MET A 19 -13.49 19.17 16.44
N GLU A 20 -14.15 19.81 15.49
CA GLU A 20 -15.34 20.61 15.72
C GLU A 20 -16.47 20.08 14.83
N ARG A 21 -17.58 19.69 15.45
CA ARG A 21 -18.78 19.23 14.76
C ARG A 21 -19.71 20.41 14.55
N ARG A 22 -19.97 20.76 13.29
CA ARG A 22 -20.95 21.79 12.92
C ARG A 22 -22.34 21.19 12.75
N GLY A 23 -23.33 21.72 13.46
CA GLY A 23 -24.73 21.29 13.42
C GLY A 23 -25.71 22.45 13.59
N GLY A 24 -27.01 22.17 13.42
CA GLY A 24 -28.07 23.19 13.55
C GLY A 24 -28.18 23.82 14.95
N ASP A 25 -27.71 23.11 15.98
CA ASP A 25 -27.70 23.56 17.38
C ASP A 25 -26.39 24.28 17.79
N GLY A 26 -25.55 24.64 16.81
CA GLY A 26 -24.26 25.31 17.01
C GLY A 26 -23.05 24.38 16.86
N ASP A 27 -21.86 24.97 16.91
CA ASP A 27 -20.58 24.26 16.79
C ASP A 27 -20.22 23.60 18.12
N GLN A 28 -19.86 22.30 18.08
CA GLN A 28 -19.50 21.51 19.27
C GLN A 28 -18.09 20.97 19.15
N ALA A 29 -17.23 21.31 20.11
CA ALA A 29 -15.88 20.74 20.21
C ALA A 29 -15.93 19.27 20.65
N GLY A 30 -15.04 18.46 20.10
CA GLY A 30 -14.90 17.06 20.44
C GLY A 30 -13.55 16.49 20.06
N GLN A 31 -13.44 15.17 20.13
CA GLN A 31 -12.30 14.42 19.63
C GLN A 31 -12.81 13.31 18.72
N ASP A 32 -12.03 12.97 17.72
CA ASP A 32 -12.34 11.88 16.80
C ASP A 32 -11.06 11.19 16.33
N TRP A 33 -11.20 9.96 15.84
CA TRP A 33 -10.10 9.20 15.26
C TRP A 33 -9.96 9.52 13.79
N VAL A 34 -8.72 9.73 13.34
CA VAL A 34 -8.37 9.87 11.93
C VAL A 34 -7.38 8.79 11.55
N ALA A 35 -7.53 8.23 10.35
CA ALA A 35 -6.51 7.36 9.76
C ALA A 35 -5.21 8.14 9.57
N GLU A 36 -4.09 7.50 9.89
CA GLU A 36 -2.77 8.02 9.58
C GLU A 36 -2.39 7.65 8.14
N GLU A 37 -1.81 8.63 7.46
CA GLU A 37 -1.27 8.51 6.12
C GLU A 37 0.13 9.13 6.15
N VAL A 38 1.16 8.29 5.97
CA VAL A 38 2.57 8.71 6.05
C VAL A 38 3.31 8.42 4.75
N PRO A 39 4.35 9.21 4.41
CA PRO A 39 5.24 8.87 3.31
C PRO A 39 6.02 7.59 3.61
N VAL A 40 5.93 6.61 2.72
CA VAL A 40 6.68 5.34 2.76
C VAL A 40 7.54 5.24 1.51
N ALA A 41 8.86 5.27 1.69
CA ALA A 41 9.84 5.08 0.63
C ALA A 41 10.16 3.58 0.47
N LEU A 42 10.16 3.09 -0.77
CA LEU A 42 10.62 1.74 -1.12
C LEU A 42 12.02 1.84 -1.71
N GLU A 43 13.00 1.25 -1.02
CA GLU A 43 14.41 1.27 -1.40
C GLU A 43 14.87 -0.14 -1.75
N TYR A 44 15.38 -0.35 -2.97
CA TYR A 44 15.90 -1.65 -3.39
C TYR A 44 17.42 -1.61 -3.49
N ASN A 45 18.11 -2.46 -2.74
CA ASN A 45 19.58 -2.54 -2.68
C ASN A 45 20.25 -1.15 -2.57
N GLY A 46 19.74 -0.28 -1.68
CA GLY A 46 20.28 1.06 -1.45
C GLY A 46 19.82 2.15 -2.43
N ILE A 47 18.86 1.87 -3.32
CA ILE A 47 18.33 2.84 -4.28
C ILE A 47 16.84 3.08 -4.05
N SER A 48 16.49 4.32 -3.70
CA SER A 48 15.10 4.76 -3.62
C SER A 48 14.41 4.62 -4.98
N HIS A 49 13.27 3.93 -4.98
CA HIS A 49 12.51 3.61 -6.19
C HIS A 49 11.19 4.37 -6.25
N ALA A 50 10.42 4.39 -5.16
CA ALA A 50 9.13 5.04 -5.09
C ALA A 50 8.87 5.58 -3.68
N VAL A 51 8.02 6.59 -3.58
CA VAL A 51 7.44 7.05 -2.31
C VAL A 51 5.93 7.03 -2.47
N MET A 52 5.25 6.36 -1.56
CA MET A 52 3.80 6.22 -1.52
C MET A 52 3.27 6.75 -0.19
N LEU A 53 2.09 7.34 -0.21
CA LEU A 53 1.34 7.58 1.03
C LEU A 53 0.64 6.29 1.44
N ALA A 54 0.82 5.86 2.68
CA ALA A 54 0.21 4.63 3.20
C ALA A 54 -0.04 4.73 4.71
N SER A 55 -0.93 3.88 5.21
CA SER A 55 -1.03 3.61 6.64
C SER A 55 0.28 2.95 7.13
N PRO A 56 0.82 3.35 8.29
CA PRO A 56 2.09 2.84 8.81
C PRO A 56 1.95 1.44 9.45
N VAL A 57 1.30 0.52 8.74
CA VAL A 57 1.01 -0.86 9.17
C VAL A 57 1.30 -1.82 8.02
N ASP A 58 1.69 -3.06 8.35
CA ASP A 58 1.91 -4.15 7.40
C ASP A 58 2.83 -3.77 6.22
N LEU A 59 3.87 -2.97 6.49
CA LEU A 59 4.69 -2.34 5.45
C LEU A 59 5.58 -3.32 4.68
N GLU A 60 5.95 -4.45 5.28
CA GLU A 60 6.65 -5.54 4.58
C GLU A 60 5.74 -6.21 3.55
N ASP A 61 4.49 -6.50 3.93
CA ASP A 61 3.47 -7.04 3.02
C ASP A 61 3.16 -6.05 1.90
N PHE A 62 3.04 -4.76 2.22
CA PHE A 62 2.90 -3.70 1.23
C PHE A 62 4.08 -3.67 0.25
N ALA A 63 5.31 -3.69 0.76
CA ALA A 63 6.52 -3.68 -0.06
C ALA A 63 6.63 -4.92 -0.97
N LEU A 64 6.30 -6.11 -0.46
CA LEU A 64 6.28 -7.34 -1.25
C LEU A 64 5.20 -7.29 -2.33
N GLY A 65 3.98 -6.89 -1.96
CA GLY A 65 2.86 -6.74 -2.89
C GLY A 65 3.16 -5.74 -4.00
N PHE A 66 3.76 -4.61 -3.66
CA PHE A 66 4.23 -3.62 -4.63
C PHE A 66 5.30 -4.21 -5.56
N SER A 67 6.29 -4.92 -4.99
CA SER A 67 7.39 -5.53 -5.75
C SER A 67 6.87 -6.52 -6.81
N LEU A 68 5.89 -7.35 -6.44
CA LEU A 68 5.27 -8.32 -7.35
C LEU A 68 4.38 -7.63 -8.39
N THR A 69 3.53 -6.69 -7.96
CA THR A 69 2.59 -5.97 -8.83
C THR A 69 3.32 -5.16 -9.90
N GLU A 70 4.45 -4.54 -9.55
CA GLU A 70 5.26 -3.77 -10.49
C GLU A 70 6.21 -4.65 -11.31
N ASN A 71 6.27 -5.96 -11.06
CA ASN A 71 7.20 -6.88 -11.67
C ASN A 71 8.66 -6.42 -11.49
N ILE A 72 8.97 -5.97 -10.27
CA ILE A 72 10.34 -5.74 -9.77
C ILE A 72 10.96 -7.08 -9.38
N VAL A 73 10.15 -7.97 -8.81
CA VAL A 73 10.46 -9.39 -8.54
C VAL A 73 9.40 -10.27 -9.17
N GLU A 74 9.75 -11.50 -9.58
CA GLU A 74 8.75 -12.47 -10.09
C GLU A 74 8.16 -13.30 -8.95
N SER A 75 8.91 -13.51 -7.88
CA SER A 75 8.46 -14.30 -6.73
C SER A 75 9.09 -13.81 -5.44
N MET A 76 8.53 -14.25 -4.31
CA MET A 76 9.08 -13.98 -2.98
C MET A 76 10.53 -14.46 -2.84
N ALA A 77 10.95 -15.52 -3.57
CA ALA A 77 12.31 -16.05 -3.51
C ALA A 77 13.38 -15.09 -4.08
N ASP A 78 12.97 -14.07 -4.82
CA ASP A 78 13.87 -13.03 -5.28
C ASP A 78 14.22 -12.02 -4.16
N VAL A 79 13.40 -11.93 -3.11
CA VAL A 79 13.63 -11.07 -1.93
C VAL A 79 14.54 -11.79 -0.94
N ARG A 80 15.58 -11.10 -0.47
CA ARG A 80 16.60 -11.60 0.46
C ARG A 80 16.44 -11.09 1.88
N GLY A 81 15.85 -9.90 2.03
CA GLY A 81 15.55 -9.30 3.31
C GLY A 81 14.71 -8.03 3.13
N MET A 82 14.03 -7.64 4.20
CA MET A 82 13.33 -6.37 4.30
C MET A 82 13.56 -5.79 5.69
N ASP A 83 13.83 -4.49 5.77
CA ASP A 83 13.98 -3.75 7.02
C ASP A 83 13.14 -2.48 6.96
N VAL A 84 12.32 -2.25 7.99
CA VAL A 84 11.48 -1.05 8.11
C VAL A 84 12.18 -0.02 9.00
N VAL A 85 12.57 1.11 8.41
CA VAL A 85 13.32 2.18 9.08
C VAL A 85 12.43 3.42 9.24
N HIS A 86 12.17 3.81 10.48
CA HIS A 86 11.42 5.03 10.79
C HIS A 86 12.35 6.25 10.79
N GLY A 87 11.94 7.31 10.11
CA GLY A 87 12.66 8.56 10.02
C GLY A 87 11.77 9.78 10.29
N PRO A 88 12.37 10.99 10.35
CA PRO A 88 11.63 12.22 10.66
C PRO A 88 10.67 12.67 9.55
N GLN A 89 10.88 12.20 8.31
CA GLN A 89 10.10 12.59 7.13
C GLN A 89 9.12 11.49 6.66
N GLY A 90 9.09 10.34 7.33
CA GLY A 90 8.33 9.17 6.91
C GLY A 90 9.05 7.88 7.25
N ILE A 91 8.64 6.80 6.59
CA ILE A 91 9.18 5.45 6.78
C ILE A 91 9.91 5.02 5.50
N THR A 92 11.01 4.28 5.63
CA THR A 92 11.69 3.64 4.50
C THR A 92 11.64 2.13 4.69
N VAL A 93 11.13 1.41 3.69
CA VAL A 93 11.27 -0.05 3.61
C VAL A 93 12.47 -0.34 2.72
N GLN A 94 13.54 -0.82 3.34
CA GLN A 94 14.75 -1.26 2.66
C GLN A 94 14.58 -2.72 2.26
N ILE A 95 14.72 -3.01 0.97
CA ILE A 95 14.41 -4.31 0.39
C ILE A 95 15.67 -4.81 -0.32
N GLU A 96 16.19 -5.94 0.14
CA GLU A 96 17.27 -6.62 -0.55
C GLU A 96 16.69 -7.61 -1.56
N ILE A 97 17.08 -7.49 -2.84
CA ILE A 97 16.62 -8.36 -3.93
C ILE A 97 17.79 -8.98 -4.68
N ALA A 98 17.53 -10.12 -5.32
CA ALA A 98 18.48 -10.82 -6.17
C ALA A 98 19.11 -9.89 -7.23
N SER A 99 20.41 -10.05 -7.47
CA SER A 99 21.17 -9.14 -8.35
C SER A 99 20.62 -9.10 -9.78
N SER A 100 20.08 -10.20 -10.30
CA SER A 100 19.44 -10.26 -11.61
C SER A 100 18.23 -9.31 -11.72
N ARG A 101 17.39 -9.26 -10.69
CA ARG A 101 16.26 -8.31 -10.60
C ARG A 101 16.73 -6.88 -10.50
N PHE A 102 17.74 -6.64 -9.69
CA PHE A 102 18.28 -5.30 -9.48
C PHE A 102 18.91 -4.68 -10.73
N VAL A 103 19.51 -5.49 -11.61
CA VAL A 103 19.99 -5.02 -12.92
C VAL A 103 18.83 -4.51 -13.78
N GLY A 104 17.77 -5.32 -13.94
CA GLY A 104 16.59 -4.90 -14.71
C GLY A 104 15.87 -3.68 -14.12
N LEU A 105 15.84 -3.56 -12.79
CA LEU A 105 15.28 -2.39 -12.11
C LEU A 105 16.02 -1.09 -12.46
N LYS A 106 17.35 -1.13 -12.53
CA LYS A 106 18.17 0.04 -12.89
C LYS A 106 17.97 0.47 -14.33
N GLU A 107 17.75 -0.46 -15.25
CA GLU A 107 17.47 -0.16 -16.66
C GLU A 107 16.16 0.62 -16.83
N ARG A 108 15.14 0.31 -16.02
CA ARG A 108 13.81 0.95 -16.03
C ARG A 108 13.74 2.29 -15.29
N ARG A 109 14.80 2.73 -14.60
CA ARG A 109 14.79 3.87 -13.65
C ARG A 109 14.58 5.25 -14.28
N ARG A 110 14.45 5.37 -15.61
CA ARG A 110 14.57 6.67 -16.26
C ARG A 110 13.32 7.57 -16.25
N ASN A 111 12.16 7.13 -15.78
CA ASN A 111 10.98 8.00 -15.65
C ASN A 111 10.01 7.57 -14.53
N LEU A 112 10.15 8.14 -13.33
CA LEU A 112 9.21 7.94 -12.20
C LEU A 112 8.71 9.27 -11.62
N ALA A 113 8.51 10.28 -12.47
CA ALA A 113 7.75 11.45 -12.09
C ALA A 113 6.25 11.17 -12.29
N GLY A 114 5.55 10.94 -11.18
CA GLY A 114 4.10 11.12 -11.08
C GLY A 114 3.25 10.12 -11.86
N ARG A 115 3.09 8.90 -11.33
CA ARG A 115 1.99 8.00 -11.71
C ARG A 115 0.69 8.43 -11.02
N THR A 116 0.06 9.51 -11.49
CA THR A 116 -1.28 9.90 -11.02
C THR A 116 -2.35 9.38 -11.99
N GLY A 117 -3.30 8.60 -11.48
CA GLY A 117 -4.60 8.35 -12.09
C GLY A 117 -4.69 7.22 -13.13
N CYS A 118 -3.86 7.22 -14.18
CA CYS A 118 -4.04 6.30 -15.32
C CYS A 118 -2.89 5.30 -15.57
N GLY A 119 -1.76 5.42 -14.85
CA GLY A 119 -0.61 4.53 -15.01
C GLY A 119 0.20 4.70 -16.31
N LEU A 120 -0.17 5.64 -17.18
CA LEU A 120 0.47 5.92 -18.46
C LEU A 120 1.53 7.03 -18.37
N CYS A 121 1.35 7.97 -17.46
CA CYS A 121 2.35 8.99 -17.17
C CYS A 121 3.55 8.32 -16.47
N GLY A 122 4.64 8.14 -17.22
CA GLY A 122 5.87 7.49 -16.77
C GLY A 122 6.34 6.28 -17.57
N THR A 123 5.56 5.79 -18.55
CA THR A 123 6.02 4.72 -19.46
C THR A 123 6.83 5.29 -20.62
N GLU A 124 7.93 4.65 -21.01
CA GLU A 124 8.84 5.18 -22.05
C GLU A 124 8.40 4.83 -23.47
N SER A 125 7.49 3.86 -23.60
CA SER A 125 6.98 3.43 -24.90
C SER A 125 5.52 2.95 -24.84
N LEU A 126 4.82 3.01 -25.98
CA LEU A 126 3.45 2.49 -26.11
C LEU A 126 3.31 1.00 -25.77
N PRO A 127 4.29 0.13 -26.06
CA PRO A 127 4.26 -1.25 -25.56
C PRO A 127 4.33 -1.36 -24.03
N GLU A 128 5.01 -0.45 -23.35
CA GLU A 128 5.07 -0.42 -21.87
C GLU A 128 3.81 0.17 -21.23
N ALA A 129 3.10 1.03 -21.96
CA ALA A 129 1.80 1.57 -21.57
C ALA A 129 0.72 0.50 -21.41
N VAL A 130 0.82 -0.59 -22.19
CA VAL A 130 -0.14 -1.71 -22.15
C VAL A 130 0.62 -3.02 -21.93
N ARG A 131 0.92 -3.33 -20.67
CA ARG A 131 1.40 -4.67 -20.29
C ARG A 131 0.29 -5.68 -20.52
N GLN A 132 0.57 -6.72 -21.33
CA GLN A 132 -0.32 -7.87 -21.44
C GLN A 132 0.00 -8.86 -20.31
N PRO A 133 -0.89 -9.06 -19.33
CA PRO A 133 -0.68 -10.07 -18.31
C PRO A 133 -0.76 -11.47 -18.92
N GLU A 134 -0.04 -12.42 -18.33
CA GLU A 134 -0.18 -13.83 -18.70
C GLU A 134 -1.58 -14.35 -18.34
N LEU A 135 -2.08 -15.30 -19.12
CA LEU A 135 -3.33 -15.98 -18.83
C LEU A 135 -3.20 -16.75 -17.51
N LEU A 136 -4.13 -16.51 -16.60
CA LEU A 136 -4.18 -17.24 -15.34
C LEU A 136 -4.42 -18.73 -15.62
N SER A 137 -3.54 -19.58 -15.07
CA SER A 137 -3.67 -21.04 -15.14
C SER A 137 -4.56 -21.62 -14.02
N SER A 138 -4.94 -20.79 -13.05
CA SER A 138 -5.76 -21.21 -11.91
C SER A 138 -7.15 -21.66 -12.35
N GLN A 139 -7.54 -22.86 -11.90
CA GLN A 139 -8.90 -23.39 -12.05
C GLN A 139 -9.69 -23.31 -10.74
N ALA A 140 -9.26 -22.43 -9.82
CA ALA A 140 -9.91 -22.29 -8.53
C ALA A 140 -11.38 -21.86 -8.71
N THR A 141 -12.29 -22.65 -8.15
CA THR A 141 -13.70 -22.31 -8.04
C THR A 141 -14.04 -22.03 -6.58
N PHE A 142 -14.94 -21.08 -6.36
CA PHE A 142 -15.36 -20.68 -5.02
C PHE A 142 -16.88 -20.77 -4.92
N ASP A 143 -17.37 -21.29 -3.79
CA ASP A 143 -18.80 -21.27 -3.47
C ASP A 143 -19.26 -19.82 -3.25
N ALA A 144 -20.40 -19.44 -3.83
CA ALA A 144 -21.02 -18.14 -3.62
C ALA A 144 -21.30 -17.86 -2.14
N ALA A 145 -21.63 -18.90 -1.35
CA ALA A 145 -21.80 -18.76 0.10
C ALA A 145 -20.51 -18.33 0.80
N ALA A 146 -19.36 -18.86 0.37
CA ALA A 146 -18.05 -18.49 0.91
C ALA A 146 -17.69 -17.04 0.58
N VAL A 147 -18.01 -16.55 -0.63
CA VAL A 147 -17.79 -15.15 -1.02
C VAL A 147 -18.63 -14.20 -0.16
N SER A 148 -19.92 -14.50 0.04
CA SER A 148 -20.80 -13.69 0.90
C SER A 148 -20.29 -13.63 2.34
N HIS A 149 -19.86 -14.78 2.88
CA HIS A 149 -19.27 -14.84 4.21
C HIS A 149 -17.98 -14.02 4.32
N ALA A 150 -17.10 -14.07 3.31
CA ALA A 150 -15.87 -13.30 3.28
C ALA A 150 -16.14 -11.78 3.30
N LEU A 151 -17.12 -11.30 2.52
CA LEU A 151 -17.51 -9.88 2.50
C LEU A 151 -18.05 -9.41 3.85
N GLN A 152 -18.89 -10.22 4.51
CA GLN A 152 -19.40 -9.90 5.85
C GLN A 152 -18.27 -9.86 6.88
N SER A 153 -17.31 -10.76 6.76
CA SER A 153 -16.17 -10.87 7.67
C SER A 153 -15.11 -9.78 7.47
N LEU A 154 -15.11 -9.08 6.32
CA LEU A 154 -14.07 -8.11 5.95
C LEU A 154 -13.97 -6.94 6.94
N ARG A 155 -15.11 -6.50 7.50
CA ARG A 155 -15.14 -5.41 8.48
C ARG A 155 -14.33 -5.72 9.74
N HIS A 156 -14.25 -6.99 10.14
CA HIS A 156 -13.46 -7.41 11.29
C HIS A 156 -11.94 -7.41 11.02
N ARG A 157 -11.53 -7.14 9.77
CA ARG A 157 -10.12 -7.00 9.37
C ARG A 157 -9.75 -5.56 9.00
N GLN A 158 -10.63 -4.60 9.24
CA GLN A 158 -10.40 -3.18 9.05
C GLN A 158 -10.56 -2.49 10.41
N PRO A 159 -9.58 -2.66 11.31
CA PRO A 159 -9.59 -2.06 12.64
C PRO A 159 -9.83 -0.54 12.59
#